data_AF-A0A2J7TJS9-F1
#
_entry.id   AF-A0A2J7TJS9-F1
#
_cell.length_a   1.000
_cell.length_b   1.000
_cell.length_c   1.000
_cell.angle_alpha   90.00
_cell.angle_beta   90.00
_cell.angle_gamma   90.00
#
_symmetry.space_group_name_H-M   'P 1'
#
loop_
_entity.id
_entity.type
_entity.pdbx_description
1 polymer ?
#
loop_
_entity_poly.entity_id
_entity_poly.type
_entity_poly.pdbx_seq_one_letter_code
_entity_poly.pdbx_strand_id
1 'polypeptide(L)'
;MIIHRDGINYPMSVVSFTDDDAFKWVRDRVQIEKLSADNREEAWASVAQSIGVAPGTVENIDRQRRKSLSSLIRDKIHEHKIKCIRAEYLRLSHELAIADRGGSTSAEDDLDQARAALQEAQKILQGARR
;
A
#
# COMPACT_ATOMS: atom_id res chain seq x y z
N MET A 1 -43.57 -24.75 1.58
CA MET A 1 -43.55 -23.28 1.50
C MET A 1 -42.10 -22.86 1.41
N ILE A 2 -41.66 -22.52 0.20
CA ILE A 2 -40.28 -22.12 -0.10
C ILE A 2 -40.19 -20.62 0.19
N ILE A 3 -39.31 -20.24 1.11
CA ILE A 3 -38.93 -18.85 1.33
C ILE A 3 -37.44 -18.76 0.99
N HIS A 4 -37.15 -18.47 -0.28
CA HIS A 4 -35.86 -17.91 -0.65
C HIS A 4 -35.83 -16.47 -0.14
N ARG A 5 -35.06 -16.22 0.91
CA ARG A 5 -34.54 -14.88 1.19
C ARG A 5 -33.13 -14.86 0.65
N ASP A 6 -32.97 -14.16 -0.46
CA ASP A 6 -31.71 -13.79 -1.06
C ASP A 6 -30.82 -13.10 0.00
N GLY A 7 -30.04 -13.91 0.70
CA GLY A 7 -28.82 -13.45 1.30
C GLY A 7 -27.89 -13.18 0.14
N ILE A 8 -27.67 -11.91 -0.19
CA ILE A 8 -26.59 -11.48 -1.07
C ILE A 8 -25.33 -12.14 -0.51
N ASN A 9 -24.89 -13.20 -1.18
CA ASN A 9 -23.65 -13.88 -0.91
C ASN A 9 -22.56 -12.91 -1.36
N TYR A 10 -22.21 -11.95 -0.51
CA TYR A 10 -20.99 -11.20 -0.70
C TYR A 10 -19.87 -12.24 -0.68
N PRO A 11 -19.14 -12.46 -1.79
CA PRO A 11 -17.89 -13.17 -1.67
C PRO A 11 -17.02 -12.30 -0.76
N MET A 12 -16.99 -12.66 0.54
CA MET A 12 -15.99 -12.24 1.51
C MET A 12 -14.65 -12.84 1.08
N SER A 13 -14.21 -12.48 -0.12
CA SER A 13 -12.84 -12.55 -0.54
C SER A 13 -12.13 -11.51 0.33
N VAL A 14 -11.76 -11.93 1.53
CA VAL A 14 -10.61 -11.38 2.24
C VAL A 14 -9.50 -11.42 1.19
N VAL A 15 -9.17 -10.29 0.59
CA VAL A 15 -8.00 -10.22 -0.28
C VAL A 15 -6.81 -10.42 0.65
N SER A 16 -6.45 -11.69 0.87
CA SER A 16 -5.32 -12.07 1.70
C SER A 16 -4.10 -11.40 1.10
N PHE A 17 -3.36 -10.62 1.88
CA PHE A 17 -2.09 -10.07 1.42
C PHE A 17 -1.16 -11.25 1.06
N THR A 18 -0.99 -11.49 -0.23
CA THR A 18 -0.30 -12.67 -0.74
C THR A 18 1.21 -12.45 -0.81
N ASP A 19 1.98 -13.51 -1.05
CA ASP A 19 3.40 -13.39 -1.37
C ASP A 19 3.61 -12.56 -2.65
N ASP A 20 2.73 -12.69 -3.65
CA ASP A 20 2.80 -11.91 -4.89
C ASP A 20 2.57 -10.42 -4.65
N ASP A 21 1.62 -10.06 -3.78
CA ASP A 21 1.40 -8.67 -3.37
C ASP A 21 2.62 -8.09 -2.65
N ALA A 22 3.24 -8.89 -1.76
CA ALA A 22 4.44 -8.51 -1.04
C ALA A 22 5.63 -8.34 -1.99
N PHE A 23 5.86 -9.28 -2.91
CA PHE A 23 6.92 -9.19 -3.91
C PHE A 23 6.73 -7.98 -4.82
N LYS A 24 5.51 -7.76 -5.32
CA LYS A 24 5.20 -6.59 -6.15
C LYS A 24 5.48 -5.30 -5.39
N TRP A 25 4.96 -5.17 -4.18
CA TRP A 25 5.12 -3.96 -3.38
C TRP A 25 6.59 -3.62 -3.09
N VAL A 26 7.40 -4.62 -2.70
CA VAL A 26 8.84 -4.42 -2.46
C VAL A 26 9.55 -3.98 -3.74
N ARG A 27 9.27 -4.61 -4.89
CA ARG A 27 9.87 -4.21 -6.18
C ARG A 27 9.52 -2.79 -6.58
N ASP A 28 8.25 -2.42 -6.48
CA ASP A 28 7.78 -1.07 -6.79
C ASP A 28 8.50 -0.05 -5.88
N ARG A 29 8.66 -0.36 -4.59
CA ARG A 29 9.36 0.51 -3.64
C ARG A 29 10.84 0.65 -3.94
N VAL A 30 11.52 -0.45 -4.25
CA VAL A 30 12.93 -0.43 -4.68
C VAL A 30 13.08 0.38 -5.96
N GLN A 31 12.15 0.28 -6.91
CA GLN A 31 12.19 1.05 -8.14
C GLN A 31 12.06 2.55 -7.88
N ILE A 32 11.23 2.96 -6.92
CA ILE A 32 11.11 4.36 -6.48
C ILE A 32 12.42 4.82 -5.83
N GLU A 33 12.98 4.06 -4.89
CA GLU A 33 14.24 4.45 -4.21
C GLU A 33 15.43 4.51 -5.17
N LYS A 34 15.45 3.66 -6.21
CA LYS A 34 16.46 3.72 -7.28
C LYS A 34 16.45 5.05 -8.05
N LEU A 35 15.37 5.83 -8.00
CA LEU A 35 15.34 7.16 -8.62
C LEU A 35 16.11 8.21 -7.82
N SER A 36 16.40 7.93 -6.54
CA SER A 36 17.05 8.86 -5.62
C SER A 36 18.36 8.33 -5.02
N ALA A 37 18.67 7.05 -5.20
CA ALA A 37 19.89 6.42 -4.70
C ALA A 37 21.04 6.48 -5.71
N ASP A 38 22.28 6.60 -5.22
CA ASP A 38 23.48 6.60 -6.06
C ASP A 38 23.79 5.20 -6.62
N ASN A 39 23.33 4.15 -5.92
CA ASN A 39 23.48 2.77 -6.36
C ASN A 39 22.33 1.86 -5.88
N ARG A 40 22.28 0.63 -6.42
CA ARG A 40 21.23 -0.35 -6.09
C ARG A 40 21.29 -0.87 -4.66
N GLU A 41 22.50 -0.99 -4.10
CA GLU A 41 22.69 -1.52 -2.74
C GLU A 41 22.12 -0.55 -1.70
N GLU A 42 22.30 0.74 -1.92
CA GLU A 42 21.71 1.80 -1.10
C GLU A 42 20.17 1.79 -1.17
N ALA A 43 19.59 1.64 -2.37
CA ALA A 43 18.14 1.49 -2.52
C ALA A 43 17.62 0.24 -1.76
N TRP A 44 18.31 -0.89 -1.85
CA TRP A 44 17.93 -2.09 -1.09
C TRP A 44 18.06 -1.87 0.42
N ALA A 45 19.13 -1.23 0.88
CA ALA A 45 19.35 -0.94 2.29
C ALA A 45 18.28 0.00 2.86
N SER A 46 17.93 1.06 2.14
CA SER A 46 16.88 2.02 2.51
C SER A 46 15.51 1.33 2.66
N VAL A 47 15.11 0.53 1.66
CA VAL A 47 13.85 -0.23 1.71
C VAL A 47 13.88 -1.26 2.84
N ALA A 48 14.99 -1.98 3.02
CA ALA A 48 15.13 -2.99 4.05
C ALA A 48 15.05 -2.39 5.47
N GLN A 49 15.68 -1.24 5.68
CA GLN A 49 15.61 -0.49 6.93
C GLN A 49 14.17 -0.04 7.23
N SER A 50 13.46 0.45 6.21
CA SER A 50 12.08 0.92 6.35
C SER A 50 11.11 -0.20 6.74
N ILE A 51 11.29 -1.40 6.19
CA ILE A 51 10.49 -2.59 6.48
C ILE A 51 10.95 -3.29 7.78
N GLY A 52 12.21 -3.14 8.17
CA GLY A 52 12.81 -3.85 9.32
C GLY A 52 13.24 -5.28 8.99
N VAL A 53 13.83 -5.50 7.81
CA VAL A 53 14.41 -6.78 7.35
C VAL A 53 15.86 -6.61 6.92
N ALA A 54 16.58 -7.71 6.67
CA ALA A 54 17.94 -7.64 6.15
C ALA A 54 17.97 -7.18 4.68
N PRO A 55 18.96 -6.36 4.24
CA PRO A 55 19.10 -5.91 2.85
C PRO A 55 19.11 -7.05 1.83
N GLY A 56 19.79 -8.17 2.14
CA GLY A 56 19.80 -9.36 1.28
C GLY A 56 18.41 -10.00 1.10
N THR A 57 17.45 -9.74 1.99
CA THR A 57 16.06 -10.18 1.79
C THR A 57 15.41 -9.38 0.68
N VAL A 58 15.57 -8.05 0.70
CA VAL A 58 15.05 -7.14 -0.34
C VAL A 58 15.74 -7.39 -1.67
N GLU A 59 17.06 -7.58 -1.68
CA GLU A 59 17.80 -7.94 -2.90
C GLU A 59 17.23 -9.23 -3.52
N ASN A 60 17.03 -10.28 -2.72
CA ASN A 60 16.51 -11.54 -3.21
C ASN A 60 15.07 -11.44 -3.75
N ILE A 61 14.25 -10.55 -3.19
CA ILE A 61 12.91 -10.24 -3.70
C ILE A 61 13.00 -9.46 -5.02
N ASP A 62 13.80 -8.40 -5.08
CA ASP A 62 14.00 -7.56 -6.27
C ASP A 62 14.52 -8.38 -7.46
N ARG A 63 15.49 -9.26 -7.19
CA ARG A 63 16.06 -10.19 -8.19
C ARG A 63 15.21 -11.43 -8.44
N GLN A 64 14.02 -11.53 -7.84
CA GLN A 64 13.09 -12.66 -8.03
C GLN A 64 13.70 -14.04 -7.70
N ARG A 65 14.65 -14.09 -6.75
CA ARG A 65 15.31 -15.34 -6.33
C ARG A 65 14.50 -16.13 -5.29
N ARG A 66 13.49 -15.50 -4.68
CA ARG A 66 12.59 -16.11 -3.69
C ARG A 66 11.31 -16.57 -4.36
N LYS A 67 10.91 -17.83 -4.10
CA LYS A 67 9.61 -18.39 -4.53
C LYS A 67 8.49 -18.12 -3.53
N SER A 68 8.84 -17.93 -2.25
CA SER A 68 7.88 -17.65 -1.18
C SER A 68 8.54 -16.82 -0.07
N LEU A 69 7.69 -16.23 0.78
CA LEU A 69 8.08 -15.50 1.98
C LEU A 69 7.64 -16.26 3.22
N SER A 70 8.44 -16.16 4.30
CA SER A 70 7.94 -16.55 5.62
C SER A 70 6.83 -15.60 6.05
N SER A 71 5.89 -16.09 6.87
CA SER A 71 4.80 -15.27 7.43
C SER A 71 5.35 -14.01 8.09
N LEU A 72 6.40 -14.12 8.90
CA LEU A 72 7.04 -12.98 9.57
C LEU A 72 7.52 -11.89 8.59
N ILE A 73 8.15 -12.25 7.47
CA ILE A 73 8.62 -11.27 6.49
C ILE A 73 7.42 -10.64 5.77
N ARG A 74 6.43 -11.46 5.41
CA ARG A 74 5.19 -10.99 4.78
C ARG A 74 4.45 -9.99 5.67
N ASP A 75 4.32 -10.30 6.96
CA ASP A 75 3.64 -9.46 7.95
C ASP A 75 4.36 -8.13 8.13
N LYS A 76 5.70 -8.13 8.19
CA LYS A 76 6.50 -6.89 8.23
C LYS A 76 6.28 -6.01 6.99
N ILE A 77 6.27 -6.63 5.80
CA ILE A 77 6.00 -5.91 4.56
C ILE A 77 4.57 -5.34 4.57
N HIS A 78 3.60 -6.12 5.03
CA HIS A 78 2.20 -5.70 5.11
C HIS A 78 2.01 -4.53 6.07
N GLU A 79 2.57 -4.62 7.28
CA GLU A 79 2.54 -3.58 8.29
C GLU A 79 3.15 -2.28 7.75
N HIS A 80 4.31 -2.39 7.09
CA HIS A 80 4.97 -1.23 6.52
C HIS A 80 4.17 -0.62 5.35
N LYS A 81 3.57 -1.45 4.48
CA LYS A 81 2.63 -0.99 3.43
C LYS A 81 1.46 -0.21 4.04
N ILE A 82 0.85 -0.73 5.11
CA ILE A 82 -0.23 -0.05 5.84
C ILE A 82 0.26 1.29 6.40
N LYS A 83 1.47 1.34 6.97
CA LYS A 83 2.07 2.59 7.48
C LYS A 83 2.21 3.64 6.37
N CYS A 84 2.69 3.26 5.18
CA CYS A 84 2.79 4.15 4.03
C CYS A 84 1.40 4.66 3.58
N ILE A 85 0.42 3.77 3.47
CA ILE A 85 -0.96 4.14 3.09
C ILE A 85 -1.56 5.12 4.10
N ARG A 86 -1.33 4.92 5.41
CA ARG A 86 -1.78 5.86 6.45
C ARG A 86 -1.13 7.23 6.31
N ALA A 87 0.18 7.28 6.08
CA ALA A 87 0.89 8.55 5.89
C ALA A 87 0.35 9.30 4.67
N GLU A 88 0.11 8.59 3.57
CA GLU A 88 -0.44 9.18 2.34
C GLU A 88 -1.89 9.65 2.53
N TYR A 89 -2.72 8.87 3.23
CA TYR A 89 -4.07 9.28 3.61
C TYR A 89 -4.05 10.59 4.41
N LEU A 90 -3.13 10.73 5.38
CA LEU A 90 -3.01 11.96 6.18
C LEU A 90 -2.54 13.15 5.34
N ARG A 91 -1.58 12.93 4.43
CA ARG A 91 -1.10 13.97 3.50
C ARG A 91 -2.22 14.48 2.61
N LEU A 92 -2.91 13.58 1.91
CA LEU A 92 -4.00 13.92 1.00
C LEU A 92 -5.18 14.55 1.75
N SER A 93 -5.50 14.07 2.96
CA SER A 93 -6.53 14.68 3.81
C SER A 93 -6.18 16.12 4.18
N HIS A 94 -4.91 16.39 4.44
CA HIS A 94 -4.43 17.74 4.73
C HIS A 94 -4.49 18.66 3.50
N GLU A 95 -4.08 18.15 2.33
CA GLU A 95 -4.12 18.88 1.06
C GLU A 95 -5.56 19.25 0.66
N LEU A 96 -6.51 18.32 0.79
CA LEU A 96 -7.93 18.62 0.59
C LEU A 96 -8.42 19.71 1.55
N ALA A 97 -8.06 19.63 2.84
CA ALA A 97 -8.48 20.62 3.82
C ALA A 97 -7.93 22.03 3.53
N ILE A 98 -6.78 22.13 2.86
CA ILE A 98 -6.22 23.40 2.37
C ILE A 98 -6.97 23.85 1.11
N ALA A 99 -7.16 22.96 0.14
CA ALA A 99 -7.80 23.27 -1.12
C ALA A 99 -9.28 23.68 -0.96
N ASP A 100 -10.03 23.05 -0.05
CA ASP A 100 -11.40 23.44 0.32
C ASP A 100 -11.47 24.88 0.88
N ARG A 101 -10.38 25.41 1.47
CA ARG A 101 -10.30 26.80 1.95
C ARG A 101 -9.91 27.79 0.83
N GLY A 102 -9.33 27.29 -0.27
CA GLY A 102 -8.76 28.09 -1.35
C GLY A 102 -9.76 28.51 -2.45
N GLY A 103 -10.94 27.89 -2.52
CA GLY A 103 -12.08 28.38 -3.31
C GLY A 103 -11.85 28.58 -4.82
N SER A 104 -10.95 27.82 -5.47
CA SER A 104 -10.65 27.96 -6.89
C SER A 104 -11.20 26.80 -7.73
N THR A 105 -11.96 27.12 -8.78
CA THR A 105 -12.68 26.17 -9.67
C THR A 105 -11.75 25.26 -10.47
N SER A 106 -10.49 25.64 -10.67
CA SER A 106 -9.51 24.78 -11.35
C SER A 106 -8.97 23.66 -10.44
N ALA A 107 -9.26 23.68 -9.13
CA ALA A 107 -8.88 22.65 -8.18
C ALA A 107 -9.94 21.53 -8.07
N GLU A 108 -11.11 21.67 -8.71
CA GLU A 108 -12.24 20.75 -8.51
C GLU A 108 -11.96 19.33 -9.03
N ASP A 109 -11.29 19.19 -10.17
CA ASP A 109 -10.86 17.88 -10.71
C ASP A 109 -9.76 17.23 -9.84
N ASP A 110 -8.80 18.02 -9.34
CA ASP A 110 -7.74 17.55 -8.45
C ASP A 110 -8.30 17.14 -7.06
N LEU A 111 -9.29 17.88 -6.57
CA LEU A 111 -10.04 17.58 -5.34
C LEU A 111 -10.78 16.25 -5.48
N ASP A 112 -11.41 15.97 -6.62
CA ASP A 112 -12.13 14.72 -6.84
C ASP A 112 -11.19 13.51 -6.96
N GLN A 113 -10.03 13.66 -7.60
CA GLN A 113 -9.00 12.61 -7.59
C GLN A 113 -8.46 12.33 -6.18
N ALA A 114 -8.18 13.37 -5.40
CA ALA A 114 -7.72 13.22 -4.03
C ALA A 114 -8.79 12.59 -3.12
N ARG A 115 -10.07 12.94 -3.28
CA ARG A 115 -11.20 12.29 -2.59
C ARG A 115 -11.32 10.81 -2.94
N ALA A 116 -11.19 10.45 -4.22
CA ALA A 116 -11.22 9.05 -4.66
C ALA A 116 -10.06 8.24 -4.04
N ALA A 117 -8.86 8.82 -4.02
CA ALA A 117 -7.69 8.20 -3.38
C ALA A 117 -7.90 7.99 -1.87
N LEU A 118 -8.52 8.95 -1.17
CA LEU A 118 -8.84 8.81 0.25
C LEU A 118 -9.87 7.71 0.53
N GLN A 119 -10.92 7.60 -0.28
CA GLN A 119 -11.92 6.54 -0.12
C GLN A 119 -11.29 5.15 -0.29
N GLU A 120 -10.40 4.99 -1.27
CA GLU A 120 -9.72 3.71 -1.49
C GLU A 120 -8.76 3.37 -0.35
N ALA A 121 -7.96 4.34 0.10
CA ALA A 121 -7.09 4.16 1.26
C ALA A 121 -7.89 3.80 2.53
N GLN A 122 -9.05 4.43 2.75
CA GLN A 122 -9.92 4.14 3.89
C GLN A 122 -10.46 2.70 3.85
N LYS A 123 -10.87 2.20 2.67
CA LYS A 123 -11.32 0.80 2.51
C LYS A 123 -10.21 -0.18 2.87
N ILE A 124 -8.99 0.05 2.39
CA ILE A 124 -7.82 -0.79 2.68
C ILE A 124 -7.54 -0.79 4.20
N LEU A 125 -7.59 0.37 4.85
CA LEU A 125 -7.35 0.49 6.29
C LEU A 125 -8.43 -0.15 7.15
N GLN A 126 -9.70 -0.07 6.74
CA GLN A 126 -10.80 -0.76 7.42
C GLN A 126 -10.69 -2.28 7.29
N GLY A 127 -10.27 -2.77 6.11
CA GLY A 127 -9.98 -4.19 5.89
C GLY A 127 -8.83 -4.72 6.76
N ALA A 128 -7.85 -3.87 7.12
CA ALA A 128 -6.70 -4.25 7.93
C ALA A 128 -6.92 -4.19 9.46
N ARG A 129 -8.06 -3.64 9.95
CA ARG A 129 -8.33 -3.42 11.39
C ARG A 129 -9.17 -4.54 12.04
N ARG A 130 -9.48 -5.60 11.31
CA ARG A 130 -10.28 -6.76 11.76
C ARG A 130 -9.49 -8.04 11.60
#